data_AF-A0A1V5MZT0-F1
#
_entry.id   AF-A0A1V5MZT0-F1
#
_cell.length_a   1.000
_cell.length_b   1.000
_cell.length_c   1.000
_cell.angle_alpha   90.00
_cell.angle_beta   90.00
_cell.angle_gamma   90.00
#
_symmetry.space_group_name_H-M   'P 1'
#
loop_
_entity.id
_entity.type
_entity.pdbx_description
1 polymer ?
#
loop_
_entity_poly.entity_id
_entity_poly.type
_entity_poly.pdbx_seq_one_letter_code
_entity_poly.pdbx_strand_id
1 'polypeptide(L)'
;MTKQTKLETMKKRVLFLSWMLIALGGGLLAQDAYKGQVRVFGLHFYQKSNMLQVEMDINYDGLQIDSNESLTMTPYLQNANQRLDLPSVLVNGLQEQKAYHRAEVLGKGNPSTPEVKVAERPVVVLDKGRMKVNEFNYKVEVPFQDWMYACSLFMEFKECGCNGKTAHTFEDCLAEQPNIERPRTSTITPDIDRKILSWIHLLPAPLTVEQNLSIAGNIPLNNANLFRGNSQRKLNHEVYYKLLEAVREVRQMKGVEITTIDVTGYSSPIGNLEKNERKALNRSLSLKEYLYDTGLAGKANLNVRWVAEDWDSITSLVKASDMMLREAVLDLIQQIDVSRGRETMLSQLADGGPYKYLTTKIFPQVRRVEYTIRFQRQASGIEDSRFLLKNRPDVLSLEEFFALASSYPKGSTEFNDVYDLAARLFPNSPEACINAGAVALTRKDLQRAHKYLDPYAALPQASCNMGLLHLLEGNREKAEVYLSLAKANGVTPAAAALEYLKSKP
;
A
#
# COMPACT_ATOMS: atom_id res chain seq x y z
N MET A 1 63.23 21.39 -24.20
CA MET A 1 61.96 22.13 -24.34
C MET A 1 60.83 21.23 -24.86
N THR A 2 60.53 20.11 -24.20
CA THR A 2 59.46 19.19 -24.63
C THR A 2 58.61 18.66 -23.47
N LYS A 3 58.86 19.11 -22.23
CA LYS A 3 58.11 18.71 -21.03
C LYS A 3 57.05 19.71 -20.58
N GLN A 4 57.15 21.00 -20.93
CA GLN A 4 56.21 22.01 -20.43
C GLN A 4 54.88 22.06 -21.20
N THR A 5 54.87 21.77 -22.51
CA THR A 5 53.65 21.81 -23.35
C THR A 5 52.69 20.62 -23.13
N LYS A 6 53.13 19.53 -22.51
CA LYS A 6 52.24 18.40 -22.12
C LYS A 6 51.51 18.61 -20.79
N LEU A 7 51.96 19.54 -19.94
CA LEU A 7 51.41 19.72 -18.60
C LEU A 7 50.12 20.58 -18.61
N GLU A 8 49.98 21.52 -19.54
CA GLU A 8 48.80 22.39 -19.61
C GLU A 8 47.58 21.73 -20.27
N THR A 9 47.79 20.78 -21.20
CA THR A 9 46.71 20.01 -21.83
C THR A 9 46.09 18.98 -20.88
N MET A 10 46.84 18.49 -19.88
CA MET A 10 46.31 17.60 -18.84
C MET A 10 45.46 18.34 -17.79
N LYS A 11 45.81 19.56 -17.39
CA LYS A 11 45.04 20.31 -16.37
C LYS A 11 43.61 20.67 -16.83
N LYS A 12 43.40 20.91 -18.12
CA LYS A 12 42.05 21.20 -18.66
C LYS A 12 41.14 19.97 -18.81
N ARG A 13 41.70 18.75 -18.87
CA ARG A 13 40.90 17.50 -18.92
C ARG A 13 40.49 17.00 -17.53
N VAL A 14 41.26 17.30 -16.49
CA VAL A 14 40.93 16.91 -15.10
C VAL A 14 39.76 17.73 -14.53
N LEU A 15 39.63 19.00 -14.91
CA LEU A 15 38.51 19.85 -14.47
C LEU A 15 37.14 19.46 -15.06
N PHE A 16 37.11 18.75 -16.20
CA PHE A 16 35.85 18.24 -16.80
C PHE A 16 35.40 16.90 -16.19
N LEU A 17 36.31 16.11 -15.61
CA LEU A 17 35.96 14.85 -14.93
C LEU A 17 35.45 15.05 -13.50
N SER A 18 35.73 16.18 -12.83
CA SER A 18 35.29 16.40 -11.45
C SER A 18 33.84 16.91 -11.32
N TRP A 19 33.18 17.26 -12.44
CA TRP A 19 31.76 17.66 -12.43
C TRP A 19 30.79 16.52 -12.81
N MET A 20 31.31 15.41 -13.34
CA MET A 20 30.47 14.27 -13.76
C MET A 20 30.33 13.18 -12.69
N LEU A 21 31.05 13.29 -11.57
CA LEU A 21 31.05 12.33 -10.46
C LEU A 21 30.12 12.71 -9.30
N ILE A 22 29.33 13.79 -9.42
CA ILE A 22 28.35 14.21 -8.40
C ILE A 22 26.92 13.70 -8.72
N ALA A 23 26.71 12.96 -9.82
CA ALA A 23 25.36 12.65 -10.32
C ALA A 23 24.89 11.19 -10.21
N LEU A 24 25.64 10.25 -9.61
CA LEU A 24 25.14 8.87 -9.40
C LEU A 24 25.65 8.29 -8.08
N GLY A 25 24.81 8.36 -7.05
CA GLY A 25 25.13 7.82 -5.72
C GLY A 25 23.94 7.88 -4.75
N GLY A 26 22.74 7.52 -5.21
CA GLY A 26 21.59 7.29 -4.33
C GLY A 26 21.69 5.90 -3.70
N GLY A 27 22.64 5.71 -2.79
CA GLY A 27 22.78 4.51 -1.97
C GLY A 27 23.10 4.92 -0.54
N LEU A 28 22.25 4.46 0.40
CA LEU A 28 22.53 4.26 1.82
C LEU A 28 23.39 5.34 2.50
N LEU A 29 22.74 6.41 2.98
CA LEU A 29 23.41 7.39 3.83
C LEU A 29 23.74 6.72 5.16
N ALA A 30 25.04 6.55 5.44
CA ALA A 30 25.50 6.33 6.80
C ALA A 30 25.14 7.56 7.65
N GLN A 31 24.61 7.32 8.84
CA GLN A 31 24.24 8.40 9.76
C GLN A 31 25.22 8.44 10.93
N ASP A 32 25.73 9.64 11.22
CA ASP A 32 26.51 9.89 12.42
C ASP A 32 25.53 10.08 13.60
N ALA A 33 25.70 9.27 14.65
CA ALA A 33 24.92 9.23 15.88
C ALA A 33 25.83 9.49 17.09
N TYR A 34 25.24 9.72 18.26
CA TYR A 34 25.94 9.98 19.52
C TYR A 34 27.05 11.03 19.40
N LYS A 35 26.65 12.31 19.29
CA LYS A 35 27.59 13.45 19.15
C LYS A 35 28.57 13.30 17.98
N GLY A 36 28.24 12.48 16.97
CA GLY A 36 29.07 12.18 15.82
C GLY A 36 30.21 11.18 16.05
N GLN A 37 30.21 10.47 17.18
CA GLN A 37 31.27 9.51 17.53
C GLN A 37 30.93 8.06 17.15
N VAL A 38 29.68 7.77 16.84
CA VAL A 38 29.20 6.46 16.39
C VAL A 38 28.59 6.62 15.01
N ARG A 39 28.89 5.73 14.08
CA ARG A 39 28.29 5.71 12.75
C ARG A 39 27.48 4.44 12.56
N VAL A 40 26.23 4.61 12.15
CA VAL A 40 25.32 3.50 11.85
C VAL A 40 25.04 3.47 10.36
N PHE A 41 25.13 2.28 9.75
CA PHE A 41 24.84 2.06 8.35
C PHE A 41 24.38 0.62 8.12
N GLY A 42 24.04 0.26 6.88
CA GLY A 42 23.61 -1.10 6.56
C GLY A 42 22.30 -1.50 7.26
N LEU A 43 21.39 -0.55 7.49
CA LEU A 43 20.10 -0.83 8.12
C LEU A 43 19.26 -1.77 7.24
N HIS A 44 19.04 -2.99 7.72
CA HIS A 44 18.22 -4.00 7.07
C HIS A 44 17.14 -4.51 8.03
N PHE A 45 15.90 -4.46 7.57
CA PHE A 45 14.75 -4.98 8.29
C PHE A 45 14.15 -6.10 7.49
N TYR A 46 14.13 -7.29 8.06
CA TYR A 46 13.67 -8.49 7.38
C TYR A 46 12.70 -9.25 8.25
N GLN A 47 11.46 -9.38 7.82
CA GLN A 47 10.47 -10.18 8.53
C GLN A 47 10.54 -11.63 8.08
N LYS A 48 10.98 -12.55 8.92
CA LYS A 48 10.90 -13.99 8.65
C LYS A 48 9.81 -14.63 9.50
N SER A 49 8.76 -15.14 8.86
CA SER A 49 7.60 -15.72 9.58
C SER A 49 6.99 -14.72 10.58
N ASN A 50 7.09 -14.99 11.88
CA ASN A 50 6.58 -14.13 12.96
C ASN A 50 7.68 -13.39 13.72
N MET A 51 8.88 -13.26 13.14
CA MET A 51 10.00 -12.54 13.72
C MET A 51 10.42 -11.40 12.80
N LEU A 52 10.70 -10.23 13.39
CA LEU A 52 11.42 -9.15 12.75
C LEU A 52 12.91 -9.34 13.04
N GLN A 53 13.70 -9.51 11.99
CA GLN A 53 15.14 -9.37 12.07
C GLN A 53 15.50 -7.91 11.82
N VAL A 54 16.22 -7.31 12.76
CA VAL A 54 16.80 -5.97 12.63
C VAL A 54 18.31 -6.15 12.58
N GLU A 55 18.90 -5.71 11.48
CA GLU A 55 20.33 -5.79 11.23
C GLU A 55 20.88 -4.40 10.93
N MET A 56 22.01 -4.06 11.55
CA MET A 56 22.72 -2.79 11.32
C MET A 56 24.20 -2.93 11.65
N ASP A 57 25.03 -2.21 10.91
CA ASP A 57 26.46 -2.13 11.19
C ASP A 57 26.75 -0.87 12.00
N ILE A 58 27.46 -1.06 13.11
CA ILE A 58 27.79 0.02 14.05
C ILE A 58 29.31 0.15 14.08
N ASN A 59 29.82 1.25 13.52
CA ASN A 59 31.21 1.65 13.68
C ASN A 59 31.33 2.67 14.83
N TYR A 60 32.23 2.38 15.76
CA TYR A 60 32.48 3.17 16.98
C TYR A 60 33.97 3.50 17.11
N ASP A 61 34.72 3.58 15.99
CA ASP A 61 36.12 3.99 15.97
C ASP A 61 36.34 5.38 16.60
N GLY A 62 35.36 6.29 16.44
CA GLY A 62 35.39 7.64 16.98
C GLY A 62 35.07 7.76 18.47
N LEU A 63 34.68 6.66 19.13
CA LEU A 63 34.12 6.67 20.47
C LEU A 63 35.19 6.91 21.55
N GLN A 64 35.04 8.00 22.31
CA GLN A 64 35.91 8.32 23.44
C GLN A 64 35.21 8.04 24.77
N ILE A 65 35.65 6.98 25.47
CA ILE A 65 35.18 6.60 26.81
C ILE A 65 36.39 6.41 27.73
N ASP A 66 36.28 6.87 28.97
CA ASP A 66 37.32 6.71 30.00
C ASP A 66 37.43 5.24 30.45
N SER A 67 38.60 4.85 30.97
CA SER A 67 38.89 3.46 31.34
C SER A 67 37.94 2.86 32.39
N ASN A 68 37.38 3.71 33.27
CA ASN A 68 36.45 3.33 34.35
C ASN A 68 35.00 3.68 34.01
N GLU A 69 34.66 3.89 32.74
CA GLU A 69 33.32 4.27 32.30
C GLU A 69 32.74 3.27 31.32
N SER A 70 31.44 3.39 31.10
CA SER A 70 30.72 2.58 30.14
C SER A 70 29.63 3.40 29.42
N LEU A 71 29.35 3.04 28.18
CA LEU A 71 28.22 3.55 27.40
C LEU A 71 27.29 2.40 27.06
N THR A 72 26.02 2.52 27.39
CA THR A 72 25.00 1.55 26.94
C THR A 72 24.28 2.11 25.71
N MET A 73 24.28 1.34 24.63
CA MET A 73 23.55 1.62 23.40
C MET A 73 22.30 0.74 23.36
N THR A 74 21.11 1.33 23.39
CA THR A 74 19.84 0.60 23.37
C THR A 74 19.06 1.02 22.12
N PRO A 75 19.12 0.24 21.03
CA PRO A 75 18.25 0.49 19.90
C PRO A 75 16.81 0.12 20.29
N TYR A 76 15.84 0.87 19.78
CA TYR A 76 14.44 0.59 20.05
C TYR A 76 13.56 0.99 18.86
N LEU A 77 12.46 0.25 18.71
CA LEU A 77 11.43 0.54 17.72
C LEU A 77 10.32 1.32 18.40
N GLN A 78 9.88 2.42 17.80
CA GLN A 78 8.80 3.22 18.36
C GLN A 78 7.86 3.75 17.29
N ASN A 79 6.57 3.77 17.60
CA ASN A 79 5.60 4.61 16.92
C ASN A 79 4.91 5.54 17.94
N ALA A 80 3.81 6.18 17.57
CA ALA A 80 3.11 7.10 18.47
C ALA A 80 2.63 6.48 19.80
N ASN A 81 2.40 5.16 19.84
CA ASN A 81 1.69 4.50 20.95
C ASN A 81 2.49 3.38 21.63
N GLN A 82 3.50 2.83 20.96
CA GLN A 82 4.21 1.63 21.39
C GLN A 82 5.70 1.80 21.19
N ARG A 83 6.46 1.29 22.16
CA ARG A 83 7.92 1.22 22.14
C ARG A 83 8.34 -0.21 22.48
N LEU A 84 9.31 -0.73 21.72
CA LEU A 84 10.00 -1.98 22.00
C LEU A 84 11.50 -1.74 22.04
N ASP A 85 12.08 -1.84 23.23
CA ASP A 85 13.52 -1.82 23.41
C ASP A 85 14.11 -3.14 22.88
N LEU A 86 15.10 -3.03 22.00
CA LEU A 86 15.88 -4.16 21.52
C LEU A 86 17.07 -4.40 22.48
N PRO A 87 17.71 -5.59 22.45
CA PRO A 87 18.85 -5.91 23.30
C PRO A 87 19.95 -4.84 23.24
N SER A 88 20.29 -4.28 24.40
CA SER A 88 21.29 -3.23 24.51
C SER A 88 22.71 -3.79 24.34
N VAL A 89 23.61 -3.00 23.76
CA VAL A 89 25.05 -3.26 23.75
C VAL A 89 25.74 -2.38 24.80
N LEU A 90 26.53 -3.00 25.68
CA LEU A 90 27.35 -2.28 26.64
C LEU A 90 28.76 -2.11 26.08
N VAL A 91 29.23 -0.87 25.96
CA VAL A 91 30.61 -0.57 25.61
C VAL A 91 31.36 -0.15 26.86
N ASN A 92 32.29 -0.98 27.32
CA ASN A 92 33.08 -0.73 28.52
C ASN A 92 34.47 -0.16 28.21
N GLY A 93 34.92 0.75 29.06
CA GLY A 93 36.34 1.05 29.25
C GLY A 93 37.10 -0.14 29.85
N LEU A 94 38.43 -0.11 29.77
CA LEU A 94 39.30 -1.23 30.10
C LEU A 94 39.17 -1.74 31.55
N GLN A 95 39.07 -0.84 32.54
CA GLN A 95 38.93 -1.23 33.95
C GLN A 95 37.49 -1.61 34.28
N GLU A 96 36.51 -0.94 33.68
CA GLU A 96 35.11 -1.29 33.84
C GLU A 96 34.84 -2.70 33.30
N GLN A 97 35.50 -3.09 32.21
CA GLN A 97 35.45 -4.46 31.71
C GLN A 97 36.01 -5.49 32.70
N LYS A 98 37.11 -5.16 33.39
CA LYS A 98 37.67 -6.06 34.43
C LYS A 98 36.72 -6.18 35.62
N ALA A 99 36.06 -5.08 36.01
CA ALA A 99 35.05 -5.10 37.06
C ALA A 99 33.84 -5.93 36.65
N TYR A 100 33.35 -5.75 35.42
CA TYR A 100 32.27 -6.52 34.82
C TYR A 100 32.55 -8.04 34.86
N HIS A 101 33.73 -8.46 34.41
CA HIS A 101 34.11 -9.87 34.38
C HIS A 101 34.27 -10.47 35.79
N ARG A 102 34.78 -9.69 36.77
CA ARG A 102 34.84 -10.15 38.17
C ARG A 102 33.44 -10.38 38.74
N ALA A 103 32.50 -9.48 38.45
CA ALA A 103 31.12 -9.59 38.92
C ALA A 103 30.41 -10.82 38.32
N GLU A 104 30.69 -11.14 37.06
CA GLU A 104 30.16 -12.33 36.38
C GLU A 104 30.62 -13.65 37.04
N VAL A 105 31.90 -13.75 37.42
CA VAL A 105 32.50 -14.96 38.02
C VAL A 105 32.06 -15.16 39.48
N LEU A 106 31.77 -14.10 40.23
CA LEU A 106 31.49 -14.15 41.68
C LEU A 106 30.00 -14.36 42.04
N GLY A 107 29.10 -14.54 41.06
CA GLY A 107 27.64 -14.50 41.21
C GLY A 107 26.92 -15.67 41.92
N LYS A 108 27.19 -15.92 43.21
CA LYS A 108 26.21 -16.46 44.18
C LYS A 108 26.41 -15.82 45.56
N GLY A 109 25.50 -14.94 45.99
CA GLY A 109 25.31 -14.61 47.42
C GLY A 109 24.93 -13.18 47.80
N ASN A 110 23.63 -12.86 47.69
CA ASN A 110 22.84 -11.98 48.57
C ASN A 110 22.96 -10.42 48.50
N PRO A 111 21.92 -9.67 48.95
CA PRO A 111 21.09 -8.88 48.04
C PRO A 111 20.91 -7.42 48.49
N SER A 112 21.38 -6.47 47.69
CA SER A 112 20.96 -5.07 47.82
C SER A 112 21.31 -4.28 46.56
N THR A 113 20.79 -4.73 45.42
CA THR A 113 20.50 -3.90 44.24
C THR A 113 19.57 -4.69 43.32
N PRO A 114 18.40 -4.17 42.93
CA PRO A 114 17.53 -4.88 42.00
C PRO A 114 18.14 -4.84 40.59
N GLU A 115 18.22 -6.04 40.01
CA GLU A 115 17.86 -6.30 38.61
C GLU A 115 18.68 -5.60 37.52
N VAL A 116 19.70 -6.30 37.01
CA VAL A 116 19.66 -6.92 35.66
C VAL A 116 20.65 -8.09 35.68
N LYS A 117 20.25 -9.26 35.17
CA LYS A 117 21.19 -10.36 34.92
C LYS A 117 22.28 -9.86 33.97
N VAL A 118 23.48 -9.66 34.51
CA VAL A 118 24.70 -9.27 33.77
C VAL A 118 24.92 -10.19 32.56
N ALA A 119 24.50 -11.46 32.64
CA ALA A 119 24.75 -12.48 31.62
C ALA A 119 24.03 -12.30 30.25
N GLU A 120 23.04 -11.42 30.11
CA GLU A 120 22.23 -11.31 28.87
C GLU A 120 22.56 -10.10 27.99
N ARG A 121 23.50 -9.23 28.39
CA ARG A 121 23.90 -8.04 27.61
C ARG A 121 25.20 -8.31 26.84
N PRO A 122 25.23 -8.20 25.50
CA PRO A 122 26.50 -8.23 24.77
C PRO A 122 27.39 -7.06 25.20
N VAL A 123 28.64 -7.37 25.57
CA VAL A 123 29.63 -6.37 26.01
C VAL A 123 30.76 -6.26 25.01
N VAL A 124 30.97 -5.05 24.51
CA VAL A 124 32.08 -4.67 23.64
C VAL A 124 33.11 -3.91 24.46
N VAL A 125 34.40 -4.15 24.22
CA VAL A 125 35.49 -3.56 24.99
C VAL A 125 36.30 -2.65 24.09
N LEU A 126 36.53 -1.41 24.52
CA LEU A 126 37.43 -0.50 23.83
C LEU A 126 38.89 -0.88 24.15
N ASP A 127 39.53 -1.63 23.25
CA ASP A 127 40.98 -1.85 23.30
C ASP A 127 41.70 -0.85 22.39
N LYS A 128 42.30 0.20 23.00
CA LYS A 128 43.09 1.21 22.29
C LYS A 128 44.46 0.67 21.79
N GLY A 129 44.77 -0.62 22.00
CA GLY A 129 46.11 -1.19 21.84
C GLY A 129 46.43 -1.95 20.55
N ARG A 130 45.46 -2.30 19.68
CA ARG A 130 45.76 -3.03 18.42
C ARG A 130 44.81 -2.64 17.28
N MET A 131 45.38 -2.27 16.12
CA MET A 131 44.66 -1.92 14.90
C MET A 131 43.63 -3.00 14.49
N LYS A 132 42.35 -2.74 14.76
CA LYS A 132 41.19 -3.31 14.08
C LYS A 132 40.13 -2.21 14.02
N VAL A 133 39.45 -2.10 12.88
CA VAL A 133 38.27 -1.27 12.73
C VAL A 133 37.28 -1.68 13.84
N ASN A 134 36.91 -0.75 14.71
CA ASN A 134 35.96 -0.94 15.79
C ASN A 134 34.55 -0.88 15.19
N GLU A 135 34.16 -1.99 14.58
CA GLU A 135 32.86 -2.17 13.97
C GLU A 135 32.28 -3.51 14.39
N PHE A 136 30.98 -3.55 14.68
CA PHE A 136 30.26 -4.80 14.87
C PHE A 136 28.92 -4.78 14.13
N ASN A 137 28.54 -5.95 13.64
CA ASN A 137 27.22 -6.19 13.08
C ASN A 137 26.25 -6.47 14.23
N TYR A 138 25.31 -5.56 14.43
CA TYR A 138 24.20 -5.74 15.37
C TYR A 138 23.08 -6.47 14.65
N LYS A 139 22.72 -7.66 15.15
CA LYS A 139 21.68 -8.49 14.57
C LYS A 139 20.80 -9.08 15.66
N VAL A 140 19.51 -8.75 15.64
CA VAL A 140 18.53 -9.27 16.58
C VAL A 140 17.30 -9.77 15.85
N GLU A 141 16.66 -10.80 16.41
CA GLU A 141 15.32 -11.23 16.03
C GLU A 141 14.36 -11.00 17.19
N VAL A 142 13.29 -10.23 16.94
CA VAL A 142 12.22 -9.99 17.91
C VAL A 142 10.88 -10.46 17.36
N PRO A 143 9.92 -10.87 18.20
CA PRO A 143 8.58 -11.21 17.75
C PRO A 143 7.95 -10.04 16.98
N PHE A 144 7.54 -10.32 15.75
CA PHE A 144 6.93 -9.31 14.89
C PHE A 144 5.54 -8.94 15.43
N GLN A 145 5.25 -7.64 15.44
CA GLN A 145 3.93 -7.10 15.78
C GLN A 145 3.53 -6.08 14.70
N ASP A 146 2.25 -6.02 14.34
CA ASP A 146 1.77 -5.24 13.19
C ASP A 146 2.13 -3.75 13.26
N TRP A 147 2.20 -3.19 14.47
CA TRP A 147 2.57 -1.79 14.68
C TRP A 147 3.99 -1.46 14.21
N MET A 148 4.85 -2.48 14.10
CA MET A 148 6.23 -2.33 13.60
C MET A 148 6.28 -1.96 12.12
N TYR A 149 5.21 -2.15 11.33
CA TYR A 149 5.17 -1.66 9.94
C TYR A 149 5.20 -0.14 9.82
N ALA A 150 4.84 0.59 10.87
CA ALA A 150 4.84 2.04 10.92
C ALA A 150 5.71 2.57 12.06
N CYS A 151 6.71 1.79 12.50
CA CYS A 151 7.67 2.22 13.51
C CYS A 151 8.78 3.07 12.90
N SER A 152 9.49 3.80 13.74
CA SER A 152 10.80 4.35 13.47
C SER A 152 11.82 3.63 14.36
N LEU A 153 13.04 3.48 13.86
CA LEU A 153 14.16 2.98 14.65
C LEU A 153 14.90 4.16 15.28
N PHE A 154 15.08 4.11 16.59
CA PHE A 154 15.89 5.04 17.36
C PHE A 154 17.01 4.31 18.08
N MET A 155 18.00 5.06 18.54
CA MET A 155 19.05 4.56 19.43
C MET A 155 19.22 5.48 20.62
N GLU A 156 19.06 4.91 21.81
CA GLU A 156 19.33 5.57 23.08
C GLU A 156 20.77 5.27 23.53
N PHE A 157 21.50 6.31 23.94
CA PHE A 157 22.87 6.23 24.42
C PHE A 157 22.94 6.70 25.87
N LYS A 158 23.27 5.81 26.81
CA LYS A 158 23.33 6.11 28.23
C LYS A 158 24.75 5.98 28.79
N GLU A 159 25.32 7.10 29.20
CA GLU A 159 26.62 7.16 29.87
C GLU A 159 26.49 6.66 31.33
N CYS A 160 27.51 5.97 31.86
CA CYS A 160 27.50 5.56 33.26
C CYS A 160 27.45 6.80 34.18
N GLY A 161 26.64 6.75 35.22
CA GLY A 161 26.70 7.72 36.33
C GLY A 161 27.75 7.34 37.36
N CYS A 162 28.90 6.83 36.90
CA CYS A 162 29.91 6.22 37.74
C CYS A 162 31.05 7.21 38.06
N ASN A 163 31.81 6.96 39.13
CA ASN A 163 32.96 7.80 39.55
C ASN A 163 32.62 9.28 39.83
N GLY A 164 31.41 9.57 40.33
CA GLY A 164 31.00 10.93 40.71
C GLY A 164 30.52 11.81 39.55
N LYS A 165 30.44 11.28 38.32
CA LYS A 165 29.80 11.95 37.17
C LYS A 165 28.30 11.65 37.13
N THR A 166 27.52 12.61 36.63
CA THR A 166 26.09 12.41 36.36
C THR A 166 25.90 11.60 35.10
N ALA A 167 24.98 10.62 35.13
CA ALA A 167 24.61 9.89 33.92
C ALA A 167 23.88 10.83 32.95
N HIS A 168 24.27 10.79 31.68
CA HIS A 168 23.59 11.48 30.59
C HIS A 168 22.97 10.49 29.62
N THR A 169 21.87 10.90 28.97
CA THR A 169 21.16 10.10 27.98
C THR A 169 20.96 10.92 26.72
N PHE A 170 21.30 10.34 25.57
CA PHE A 170 21.13 10.92 24.24
C PHE A 170 20.28 10.00 23.39
N GLU A 171 19.59 10.54 22.40
CA GLU A 171 18.68 9.80 21.54
C GLU A 171 18.79 10.32 20.11
N ASP A 172 18.96 9.40 19.16
CA ASP A 172 19.03 9.71 17.73
C ASP A 172 18.04 8.83 16.96
N CYS A 173 17.31 9.42 16.00
CA CYS A 173 16.48 8.69 15.05
C CYS A 173 17.35 8.14 13.92
N LEU A 174 17.37 6.82 13.74
CA LEU A 174 18.18 6.13 12.75
C LEU A 174 17.42 5.83 11.45
N ALA A 175 16.12 5.59 11.53
CA ALA A 175 15.26 5.42 10.35
C ALA A 175 13.80 5.75 10.65
N GLU A 176 13.18 6.55 9.80
CA GLU A 176 11.73 6.80 9.82
C GLU A 176 11.02 5.79 8.91
N GLN A 177 10.09 5.00 9.46
CA GLN A 177 9.30 4.00 8.72
C GLN A 177 10.15 3.10 7.81
N PRO A 178 11.07 2.30 8.37
CA PRO A 178 11.96 1.49 7.57
C PRO A 178 11.19 0.46 6.74
N ASN A 179 11.62 0.25 5.50
CA ASN A 179 11.03 -0.76 4.63
C ASN A 179 11.36 -2.17 5.17
N ILE A 180 10.35 -2.87 5.69
CA ILE A 180 10.49 -4.24 6.20
C ILE A 180 10.34 -5.22 5.03
N GLU A 181 11.47 -5.77 4.58
CA GLU A 181 11.52 -6.80 3.55
C GLU A 181 10.86 -8.09 4.04
N ARG A 182 10.06 -8.74 3.19
CA ARG A 182 9.44 -10.03 3.50
C ARG A 182 9.96 -11.09 2.51
N PRO A 183 10.46 -12.25 2.97
CA PRO A 183 10.60 -13.42 2.13
C PRO A 183 9.22 -13.97 1.83
N ARG A 184 8.71 -13.68 0.64
CA ARG A 184 7.84 -14.64 -0.02
C ARG A 184 8.74 -15.74 -0.52
N THR A 185 8.90 -16.81 0.28
CA THR A 185 9.46 -18.04 -0.27
C THR A 185 8.41 -18.58 -1.21
N SER A 186 8.60 -18.30 -2.51
CA SER A 186 7.80 -18.83 -3.60
C SER A 186 7.92 -20.35 -3.61
N THR A 187 7.16 -20.99 -2.73
CA THR A 187 7.22 -22.41 -2.51
C THR A 187 6.25 -23.06 -3.48
N ILE A 188 6.79 -23.93 -4.31
CA ILE A 188 5.97 -24.92 -5.01
C ILE A 188 5.43 -25.83 -3.91
N THR A 189 4.12 -25.77 -3.70
CA THR A 189 3.44 -26.54 -2.67
C THR A 189 3.39 -28.04 -3.04
N PRO A 190 3.44 -28.97 -2.07
CA PRO A 190 3.44 -30.41 -2.35
C PRO A 190 2.18 -30.94 -3.07
N ASP A 191 1.07 -30.21 -3.00
CA ASP A 191 -0.21 -30.51 -3.64
C ASP A 191 -0.24 -30.22 -5.15
N ILE A 192 0.83 -29.62 -5.71
CA ILE A 192 0.92 -29.34 -7.15
C ILE A 192 1.27 -30.61 -7.92
N ASP A 193 0.39 -30.99 -8.84
CA ASP A 193 0.64 -32.01 -9.85
C ASP A 193 1.60 -31.47 -10.92
N ARG A 194 2.88 -31.80 -10.76
CA ARG A 194 3.97 -31.39 -11.68
C ARG A 194 3.74 -31.85 -13.12
N LYS A 195 3.03 -32.97 -13.31
CA LYS A 195 2.75 -33.49 -14.64
C LYS A 195 1.70 -32.64 -15.33
N ILE A 196 0.60 -32.33 -14.63
CA ILE A 196 -0.41 -31.38 -15.14
C ILE A 196 0.22 -30.01 -15.38
N LEU A 197 1.05 -29.52 -14.46
CA LEU A 197 1.77 -28.23 -14.60
C LEU A 197 2.59 -28.11 -15.90
N SER A 198 3.11 -29.24 -16.40
CA SER A 198 3.83 -29.29 -17.69
C SER A 198 2.92 -29.16 -18.91
N TRP A 199 1.62 -29.42 -18.75
CA TRP A 199 0.64 -29.43 -19.83
C TRP A 199 -0.34 -28.28 -19.82
N ILE A 200 -0.48 -27.55 -18.71
CA ILE A 200 -1.39 -26.40 -18.68
C ILE A 200 -1.00 -25.38 -19.76
N HIS A 201 -2.02 -24.86 -20.45
CA HIS A 201 -1.85 -23.82 -21.45
C HIS A 201 -2.27 -22.47 -20.86
N LEU A 202 -1.31 -21.56 -20.71
CA LEU A 202 -1.56 -20.19 -20.29
C LEU A 202 -1.62 -19.32 -21.53
N LEU A 203 -2.70 -18.56 -21.66
CA LEU A 203 -2.93 -17.59 -22.71
C LEU A 203 -2.16 -16.30 -22.40
N PRO A 204 -1.59 -15.64 -23.41
CA PRO A 204 -1.02 -14.31 -23.22
C PRO A 204 -2.14 -13.31 -22.89
N ALA A 205 -1.76 -12.15 -22.33
CA ALA A 205 -2.71 -11.06 -22.17
C ALA A 205 -3.13 -10.54 -23.55
N PRO A 206 -4.38 -10.10 -23.72
CA PRO A 206 -4.78 -9.41 -24.94
C PRO A 206 -3.94 -8.12 -25.09
N LEU A 207 -3.65 -7.73 -26.34
CA LEU A 207 -3.07 -6.42 -26.62
C LEU A 207 -4.06 -5.36 -26.14
N THR A 208 -3.79 -4.75 -24.98
CA THR A 208 -4.79 -3.92 -24.31
C THR A 208 -4.77 -2.50 -24.85
N VAL A 209 -5.96 -1.95 -25.09
CA VAL A 209 -6.23 -0.51 -25.31
C VAL A 209 -6.20 0.19 -23.94
N GLU A 210 -5.75 1.44 -23.88
CA GLU A 210 -5.66 2.27 -22.67
C GLU A 210 -6.82 2.03 -21.68
N GLN A 211 -6.48 1.63 -20.44
CA GLN A 211 -7.49 1.45 -19.39
C GLN A 211 -7.92 2.82 -18.85
N ASN A 212 -9.16 3.19 -19.14
CA ASN A 212 -9.80 4.35 -18.52
C ASN A 212 -10.25 3.96 -17.11
N LEU A 213 -9.45 4.35 -16.11
CA LEU A 213 -9.72 4.10 -14.70
C LEU A 213 -10.43 5.30 -14.09
N SER A 214 -11.13 5.06 -12.98
CA SER A 214 -11.76 6.13 -12.23
C SER A 214 -11.82 5.86 -10.74
N ILE A 215 -11.64 6.91 -9.94
CA ILE A 215 -11.89 6.89 -8.50
C ILE A 215 -12.99 7.89 -8.21
N ALA A 216 -14.01 7.45 -7.49
CA ALA A 216 -15.10 8.29 -7.03
C ALA A 216 -15.03 8.48 -5.50
N GLY A 217 -15.51 9.62 -5.02
CA GLY A 217 -15.58 9.91 -3.59
C GLY A 217 -16.66 10.94 -3.25
N ASN A 218 -16.86 11.12 -1.95
CA ASN A 218 -17.92 11.96 -1.39
C ASN A 218 -17.38 12.80 -0.23
N ILE A 219 -17.62 14.11 -0.29
CA ILE A 219 -17.27 15.09 0.72
C ILE A 219 -18.56 15.56 1.42
N PRO A 220 -18.89 15.06 2.62
CA PRO A 220 -20.07 15.50 3.35
C PRO A 220 -19.92 16.95 3.83
N LEU A 221 -20.98 17.74 3.65
CA LEU A 221 -21.10 19.15 4.09
C LEU A 221 -22.15 19.28 5.19
N ASN A 222 -22.10 18.40 6.19
CA ASN A 222 -23.07 18.30 7.28
C ASN A 222 -22.81 19.30 8.42
N ASN A 223 -21.62 19.92 8.48
CA ASN A 223 -21.27 20.89 9.52
C ASN A 223 -21.98 22.23 9.27
N ALA A 224 -22.98 22.55 10.09
CA ALA A 224 -23.75 23.78 9.99
C ALA A 224 -22.90 25.07 10.11
N ASN A 225 -21.72 25.00 10.73
CA ASN A 225 -20.81 26.15 10.84
C ASN A 225 -20.17 26.52 9.49
N LEU A 226 -20.10 25.59 8.53
CA LEU A 226 -19.61 25.86 7.18
C LEU A 226 -20.49 26.86 6.42
N PHE A 227 -21.74 27.03 6.85
CA PHE A 227 -22.73 27.90 6.19
C PHE A 227 -22.94 29.25 6.91
N ARG A 228 -22.15 29.60 7.94
CA ARG A 228 -22.22 30.90 8.65
C ARG A 228 -21.14 31.89 8.17
N GLY A 229 -21.48 33.18 8.02
CA GLY A 229 -20.53 34.27 7.68
C GLY A 229 -20.01 34.25 6.24
N ASN A 230 -18.74 34.69 6.01
CA ASN A 230 -17.96 34.56 4.75
C ASN A 230 -17.72 33.07 4.37
N SER A 231 -18.82 32.35 4.24
CA SER A 231 -18.96 30.91 4.22
C SER A 231 -18.53 30.31 2.89
N GLN A 232 -18.74 31.02 1.77
CA GLN A 232 -18.48 30.44 0.46
C GLN A 232 -17.00 30.14 0.23
N ARG A 233 -16.10 31.09 0.55
CA ARG A 233 -14.65 30.86 0.42
C ARG A 233 -14.18 29.73 1.33
N LYS A 234 -14.69 29.65 2.56
CA LYS A 234 -14.37 28.57 3.51
C LYS A 234 -14.86 27.21 3.00
N LEU A 235 -16.06 27.17 2.42
CA LEU A 235 -16.64 25.97 1.84
C LEU A 235 -15.84 25.51 0.61
N ASN A 236 -15.46 26.43 -0.28
CA ASN A 236 -14.61 26.10 -1.42
C ASN A 236 -13.26 25.55 -0.97
N HIS A 237 -12.68 26.13 0.08
CA HIS A 237 -11.42 25.69 0.66
C HIS A 237 -11.50 24.28 1.28
N GLU A 238 -12.57 23.98 2.01
CA GLU A 238 -12.83 22.64 2.56
C GLU A 238 -12.94 21.59 1.44
N VAL A 239 -13.70 21.89 0.39
CA VAL A 239 -13.86 21.00 -0.78
C VAL A 239 -12.53 20.83 -1.50
N TYR A 240 -11.80 21.92 -1.72
CA TYR A 240 -10.48 21.90 -2.36
C TYR A 240 -9.50 21.00 -1.63
N TYR A 241 -9.36 21.12 -0.31
CA TYR A 241 -8.36 20.33 0.42
C TYR A 241 -8.63 18.83 0.35
N LYS A 242 -9.89 18.41 0.51
CA LYS A 242 -10.26 16.99 0.40
C LYS A 242 -10.08 16.45 -1.02
N LEU A 243 -10.44 17.26 -2.03
CA LEU A 243 -10.24 16.87 -3.41
C LEU A 243 -8.75 16.85 -3.79
N LEU A 244 -7.94 17.75 -3.22
CA LEU A 244 -6.48 17.77 -3.41
C LEU A 244 -5.82 16.51 -2.87
N GLU A 245 -6.25 16.00 -1.73
CA GLU A 245 -5.78 14.74 -1.17
C GLU A 245 -6.06 13.57 -2.13
N ALA A 246 -7.31 13.42 -2.59
CA ALA A 246 -7.68 12.40 -3.56
C ALA A 246 -6.91 12.52 -4.89
N VAL A 247 -6.71 13.74 -5.40
CA VAL A 247 -5.90 13.99 -6.60
C VAL A 247 -4.43 13.62 -6.38
N ARG A 248 -3.87 13.89 -5.19
CA ARG A 248 -2.49 13.54 -4.85
C ARG A 248 -2.28 12.04 -4.79
N GLU A 249 -3.18 11.28 -4.18
CA GLU A 249 -3.12 9.82 -4.17
C GLU A 249 -3.07 9.25 -5.60
N VAL A 250 -3.88 9.79 -6.50
CA VAL A 250 -3.89 9.36 -7.90
C VAL A 250 -2.58 9.72 -8.61
N ARG A 251 -2.05 10.93 -8.38
CA ARG A 251 -0.79 11.39 -9.01
C ARG A 251 0.46 10.70 -8.46
N GLN A 252 0.41 10.12 -7.27
CA GLN A 252 1.54 9.36 -6.70
C GLN A 252 1.75 8.01 -7.38
N MET A 253 0.70 7.46 -8.03
CA MET A 253 0.85 6.25 -8.84
C MET A 253 1.70 6.53 -10.09
N LYS A 254 2.68 5.66 -10.34
CA LYS A 254 3.58 5.79 -11.49
C LYS A 254 2.83 5.62 -12.80
N GLY A 255 3.23 6.42 -13.81
CA GLY A 255 2.66 6.34 -15.16
C GLY A 255 1.22 6.84 -15.26
N VAL A 256 0.69 7.54 -14.26
CA VAL A 256 -0.69 8.06 -14.27
C VAL A 256 -0.79 9.43 -14.93
N GLU A 257 -1.78 9.57 -15.80
CA GLU A 257 -2.26 10.84 -16.33
C GLU A 257 -3.74 11.03 -15.97
N ILE A 258 -4.04 12.07 -15.20
CA ILE A 258 -5.43 12.44 -14.89
C ILE A 258 -6.02 13.15 -16.11
N THR A 259 -7.12 12.63 -16.62
CA THR A 259 -7.78 13.14 -17.83
C THR A 259 -8.98 14.01 -17.50
N THR A 260 -9.73 13.71 -16.44
CA THR A 260 -10.94 14.47 -16.06
C THR A 260 -11.19 14.42 -14.56
N ILE A 261 -11.64 15.54 -14.00
CA ILE A 261 -12.18 15.66 -12.64
C ILE A 261 -13.60 16.19 -12.75
N ASP A 262 -14.58 15.34 -12.46
CA ASP A 262 -15.98 15.75 -12.31
C ASP A 262 -16.27 16.02 -10.83
N VAL A 263 -17.02 17.08 -10.56
CA VAL A 263 -17.45 17.49 -9.22
C VAL A 263 -18.93 17.83 -9.29
N THR A 264 -19.75 17.25 -8.41
CA THR A 264 -21.20 17.54 -8.33
C THR A 264 -21.58 17.94 -6.91
N GLY A 265 -22.08 19.16 -6.73
CA GLY A 265 -22.57 19.65 -5.45
C GLY A 265 -24.06 19.38 -5.25
N TYR A 266 -24.43 18.76 -4.14
CA TYR A 266 -25.81 18.44 -3.78
C TYR A 266 -26.30 19.34 -2.64
N SER A 267 -27.48 19.90 -2.80
CA SER A 267 -28.13 20.78 -1.82
C SER A 267 -29.48 20.23 -1.35
N SER A 268 -29.94 20.76 -0.21
CA SER A 268 -31.21 20.39 0.42
C SER A 268 -32.32 21.40 0.09
N PRO A 269 -33.58 20.96 -0.07
CA PRO A 269 -34.73 21.83 -0.28
C PRO A 269 -35.05 22.60 1.01
N ILE A 270 -34.54 23.83 1.11
CA ILE A 270 -34.87 24.74 2.22
C ILE A 270 -35.30 26.08 1.66
N GLY A 271 -36.60 26.23 1.52
CA GLY A 271 -37.25 27.50 1.29
C GLY A 271 -37.98 27.52 -0.04
N ASN A 272 -37.46 28.28 -1.00
CA ASN A 272 -38.10 28.45 -2.30
C ASN A 272 -37.20 27.87 -3.40
N LEU A 273 -37.80 27.06 -4.27
CA LEU A 273 -37.14 26.35 -5.35
C LEU A 273 -36.24 27.25 -6.21
N GLU A 274 -36.76 28.37 -6.73
CA GLU A 274 -35.97 29.29 -7.58
C GLU A 274 -34.78 29.89 -6.82
N LYS A 275 -34.96 30.21 -5.54
CA LYS A 275 -33.86 30.68 -4.68
C LYS A 275 -32.84 29.59 -4.42
N ASN A 276 -33.26 28.34 -4.27
CA ASN A 276 -32.39 27.19 -4.06
C ASN A 276 -31.56 26.93 -5.32
N GLU A 277 -32.20 26.95 -6.49
CA GLU A 277 -31.56 26.78 -7.80
C GLU A 277 -30.48 27.84 -8.03
N ARG A 278 -30.83 29.13 -7.86
CA ARG A 278 -29.87 30.23 -8.02
C ARG A 278 -28.70 30.14 -7.04
N LYS A 279 -28.95 29.72 -5.79
CA LYS A 279 -27.87 29.51 -4.80
C LYS A 279 -26.96 28.37 -5.23
N ALA A 280 -27.51 27.22 -5.65
CA ALA A 280 -26.72 26.06 -6.06
C ALA A 280 -25.84 26.39 -7.28
N LEU A 281 -26.39 27.09 -8.28
CA LEU A 281 -25.64 27.60 -9.43
C LEU A 281 -24.48 28.51 -9.00
N ASN A 282 -24.76 29.56 -8.22
CA ASN A 282 -23.74 30.54 -7.82
C ASN A 282 -22.61 29.90 -6.99
N ARG A 283 -22.95 28.94 -6.12
CA ARG A 283 -21.95 28.18 -5.34
C ARG A 283 -21.06 27.33 -6.24
N SER A 284 -21.64 26.71 -7.24
CA SER A 284 -20.92 25.79 -8.13
C SER A 284 -20.01 26.53 -9.10
N LEU A 285 -20.43 27.70 -9.58
CA LEU A 285 -19.57 28.62 -10.34
C LEU A 285 -18.40 29.11 -9.48
N SER A 286 -18.68 29.56 -8.26
CA SER A 286 -17.63 29.99 -7.32
C SER A 286 -16.65 28.87 -6.98
N LEU A 287 -17.13 27.64 -6.82
CA LEU A 287 -16.26 26.48 -6.60
C LEU A 287 -15.41 26.18 -7.84
N LYS A 288 -16.01 26.21 -9.04
CA LYS A 288 -15.28 25.99 -10.30
C LYS A 288 -14.13 26.97 -10.48
N GLU A 289 -14.38 28.26 -10.26
CA GLU A 289 -13.35 29.31 -10.30
C GLU A 289 -12.25 29.03 -9.28
N TYR A 290 -12.62 28.72 -8.03
CA TYR A 290 -11.66 28.42 -6.97
C TYR A 290 -10.77 27.20 -7.29
N LEU A 291 -11.34 26.12 -7.81
CA LEU A 291 -10.60 24.91 -8.17
C LEU A 291 -9.70 25.14 -9.41
N TYR A 292 -10.12 25.99 -10.33
CA TYR A 292 -9.32 26.41 -11.47
C TYR A 292 -8.12 27.26 -11.03
N ASP A 293 -8.35 28.30 -10.22
CA ASP A 293 -7.31 29.24 -9.75
C ASP A 293 -6.24 28.56 -8.88
N THR A 294 -6.63 27.52 -8.13
CA THR A 294 -5.69 26.71 -7.34
C THR A 294 -4.86 25.74 -8.19
N GLY A 295 -5.15 25.60 -9.48
CA GLY A 295 -4.45 24.69 -10.38
C GLY A 295 -4.71 23.21 -10.09
N LEU A 296 -5.77 22.87 -9.35
CA LEU A 296 -6.07 21.50 -8.91
C LEU A 296 -6.05 20.52 -10.10
N ALA A 297 -6.76 20.86 -11.18
CA ALA A 297 -6.91 19.98 -12.34
C ALA A 297 -5.66 19.91 -13.24
N GLY A 298 -4.76 20.90 -13.19
CA GLY A 298 -3.62 20.96 -14.11
C GLY A 298 -4.08 20.96 -15.56
N LYS A 299 -3.68 19.94 -16.33
CA LYS A 299 -4.11 19.74 -17.73
C LYS A 299 -5.44 18.97 -17.89
N ALA A 300 -5.96 18.39 -16.80
CA ALA A 300 -7.19 17.61 -16.84
C ALA A 300 -8.43 18.50 -17.08
N ASN A 301 -9.46 17.93 -17.68
CA ASN A 301 -10.76 18.60 -17.79
C ASN A 301 -11.40 18.73 -16.40
N LEU A 302 -11.85 19.94 -16.02
CA LEU A 302 -12.56 20.20 -14.77
C LEU A 302 -14.03 20.52 -15.05
N ASN A 303 -14.92 19.62 -14.63
CA ASN A 303 -16.36 19.80 -14.73
C ASN A 303 -16.96 19.98 -13.33
N VAL A 304 -17.77 21.01 -13.16
CA VAL A 304 -18.51 21.25 -11.91
C VAL A 304 -19.99 21.37 -12.24
N ARG A 305 -20.81 20.51 -11.60
CA ARG A 305 -22.26 20.41 -11.73
C ARG A 305 -22.93 20.59 -10.38
N TRP A 306 -24.25 20.74 -10.37
CA TRP A 306 -25.02 20.82 -9.13
C TRP A 306 -26.39 20.18 -9.24
N VAL A 307 -26.91 19.81 -8.08
CA VAL A 307 -28.30 19.43 -7.85
C VAL A 307 -28.83 20.31 -6.72
N ALA A 308 -29.77 21.20 -7.03
CA ALA A 308 -30.27 22.17 -6.06
C ALA A 308 -31.09 21.51 -4.94
N GLU A 309 -31.88 20.50 -5.27
CA GLU A 309 -32.71 19.73 -4.34
C GLU A 309 -32.64 18.24 -4.68
N ASP A 310 -31.87 17.48 -3.89
CA ASP A 310 -31.63 16.05 -4.13
C ASP A 310 -32.73 15.18 -3.49
N TRP A 311 -33.89 15.15 -4.15
CA TRP A 311 -35.06 14.42 -3.70
C TRP A 311 -34.89 12.90 -3.73
N ASP A 312 -34.00 12.36 -4.57
CA ASP A 312 -33.71 10.92 -4.63
C ASP A 312 -32.99 10.46 -3.36
N SER A 313 -31.96 11.20 -2.93
CA SER A 313 -31.27 10.91 -1.67
C SER A 313 -32.17 11.14 -0.46
N ILE A 314 -32.99 12.20 -0.47
CA ILE A 314 -33.98 12.44 0.60
C ILE A 314 -34.94 11.24 0.72
N THR A 315 -35.47 10.75 -0.40
CA THR A 315 -36.38 9.59 -0.42
C THR A 315 -35.72 8.37 0.19
N SER A 316 -34.46 8.08 -0.19
CA SER A 316 -33.70 6.95 0.32
C SER A 316 -33.43 7.06 1.83
N LEU A 317 -33.05 8.25 2.31
CA LEU A 317 -32.81 8.51 3.73
C LEU A 317 -34.09 8.45 4.57
N VAL A 318 -35.22 8.93 4.05
CA VAL A 318 -36.52 8.83 4.71
C VAL A 318 -36.95 7.37 4.84
N LYS A 319 -36.83 6.56 3.78
CA LYS A 319 -37.14 5.11 3.81
C LYS A 319 -36.36 4.37 4.90
N ALA A 320 -35.08 4.72 5.08
CA ALA A 320 -34.21 4.11 6.07
C ALA A 320 -34.41 4.65 7.51
N SER A 321 -35.19 5.71 7.69
CA SER A 321 -35.37 6.37 8.99
C SER A 321 -36.51 5.79 9.83
N ASP A 322 -36.50 6.16 11.12
CA ASP A 322 -37.53 5.87 12.11
C ASP A 322 -38.52 7.04 12.31
N MET A 323 -38.58 7.97 11.34
CA MET A 323 -39.35 9.19 11.51
C MET A 323 -40.86 8.96 11.63
N MET A 324 -41.51 9.78 12.44
CA MET A 324 -42.96 9.81 12.53
C MET A 324 -43.58 10.15 11.16
N LEU A 325 -44.68 9.47 10.80
CA LEU A 325 -45.38 9.64 9.52
C LEU A 325 -44.51 9.40 8.28
N ARG A 326 -43.50 8.50 8.37
CA ARG A 326 -42.59 8.16 7.26
C ARG A 326 -43.32 7.89 5.93
N GLU A 327 -44.32 7.01 5.94
CA GLU A 327 -45.04 6.64 4.71
C GLU A 327 -45.80 7.84 4.11
N ALA A 328 -46.47 8.66 4.94
CA ALA A 328 -47.15 9.86 4.47
C ALA A 328 -46.16 10.90 3.90
N VAL A 329 -44.95 11.01 4.48
CA VAL A 329 -43.89 11.87 3.92
C VAL A 329 -43.41 11.33 2.57
N LEU A 330 -43.22 10.03 2.43
CA LEU A 330 -42.84 9.39 1.16
C LEU A 330 -43.92 9.59 0.09
N ASP A 331 -45.19 9.44 0.45
CA ASP A 331 -46.33 9.69 -0.44
C ASP A 331 -46.34 11.13 -0.94
N LEU A 332 -46.14 12.11 -0.04
CA LEU A 332 -46.05 13.53 -0.43
C LEU A 332 -44.85 13.80 -1.37
N ILE A 333 -43.69 13.18 -1.11
CA ILE A 333 -42.51 13.32 -1.98
C ILE A 333 -42.78 12.71 -3.36
N GLN A 334 -43.47 11.58 -3.43
CA GLN A 334 -43.74 10.88 -4.69
C GLN A 334 -44.84 11.56 -5.51
N GLN A 335 -45.92 12.00 -4.87
CA GLN A 335 -47.14 12.45 -5.56
C GLN A 335 -47.14 13.94 -5.89
N ILE A 336 -46.41 14.77 -5.12
CA ILE A 336 -46.41 16.22 -5.31
C ILE A 336 -45.18 16.62 -6.10
N ASP A 337 -45.38 17.26 -7.25
CA ASP A 337 -44.30 17.81 -8.05
C ASP A 337 -43.52 18.89 -7.27
N VAL A 338 -42.20 18.96 -7.46
CA VAL A 338 -41.33 19.94 -6.77
C VAL A 338 -41.80 21.38 -7.02
N SER A 339 -42.23 21.69 -8.25
CA SER A 339 -42.74 23.01 -8.64
C SER A 339 -44.09 23.37 -8.02
N ARG A 340 -44.82 22.38 -7.49
CA ARG A 340 -46.16 22.54 -6.90
C ARG A 340 -46.15 22.73 -5.38
N GLY A 341 -44.99 23.02 -4.78
CA GLY A 341 -44.90 23.35 -3.36
C GLY A 341 -44.82 22.14 -2.43
N ARG A 342 -44.08 21.11 -2.85
CA ARG A 342 -43.79 19.91 -2.04
C ARG A 342 -43.29 20.25 -0.62
N GLU A 343 -42.36 21.20 -0.50
CA GLU A 343 -41.84 21.66 0.79
C GLU A 343 -42.93 22.26 1.69
N THR A 344 -43.83 23.08 1.11
CA THR A 344 -44.96 23.69 1.82
C THR A 344 -45.88 22.62 2.39
N MET A 345 -46.22 21.61 1.58
CA MET A 345 -47.09 20.50 1.99
C MET A 345 -46.46 19.69 3.12
N LEU A 346 -45.14 19.42 3.03
CA LEU A 346 -44.39 18.77 4.09
C LEU A 346 -44.37 19.62 5.38
N SER A 347 -44.25 20.95 5.26
CA SER A 347 -44.25 21.86 6.43
C SER A 347 -45.59 21.94 7.15
N GLN A 348 -46.70 21.70 6.44
CA GLN A 348 -48.06 21.72 6.98
C GLN A 348 -48.50 20.36 7.54
N LEU A 349 -47.80 19.28 7.19
CA LEU A 349 -48.09 17.94 7.68
C LEU A 349 -47.87 17.85 9.20
N ALA A 350 -48.93 17.49 9.93
CA ALA A 350 -48.91 17.23 11.37
C ALA A 350 -48.16 18.33 12.16
N ASP A 351 -48.59 19.58 11.98
CA ASP A 351 -48.05 20.78 12.62
C ASP A 351 -46.53 20.98 12.38
N GLY A 352 -46.01 20.44 11.26
CA GLY A 352 -44.62 20.57 10.85
C GLY A 352 -43.64 19.65 11.59
N GLY A 353 -44.13 18.72 12.41
CA GLY A 353 -43.29 17.74 13.12
C GLY A 353 -42.36 16.94 12.20
N PRO A 354 -42.88 16.28 11.14
CA PRO A 354 -42.08 15.58 10.15
C PRO A 354 -41.09 16.49 9.42
N TYR A 355 -41.50 17.71 9.03
CA TYR A 355 -40.61 18.67 8.38
C TYR A 355 -39.45 19.12 9.28
N LYS A 356 -39.70 19.28 10.58
CA LYS A 356 -38.65 19.53 11.58
C LYS A 356 -37.67 18.37 11.65
N TYR A 357 -38.13 17.12 11.58
CA TYR A 357 -37.24 15.97 11.51
C TYR A 357 -36.41 15.97 10.21
N LEU A 358 -37.05 16.21 9.05
CA LEU A 358 -36.35 16.31 7.76
C LEU A 358 -35.24 17.37 7.81
N THR A 359 -35.54 18.58 8.28
CA THR A 359 -34.59 19.70 8.33
C THR A 359 -33.43 19.48 9.32
N THR A 360 -33.66 18.76 10.41
CA THR A 360 -32.66 18.56 11.47
C THR A 360 -31.85 17.26 11.33
N LYS A 361 -32.42 16.21 10.74
CA LYS A 361 -31.81 14.88 10.64
C LYS A 361 -31.50 14.45 9.22
N ILE A 362 -32.37 14.72 8.25
CA ILE A 362 -32.23 14.22 6.88
C ILE A 362 -31.45 15.20 5.99
N PHE A 363 -31.92 16.44 5.86
CA PHE A 363 -31.33 17.45 4.97
C PHE A 363 -29.83 17.72 5.19
N PRO A 364 -29.30 17.71 6.44
CA PRO A 364 -27.85 17.84 6.64
C PRO A 364 -27.02 16.70 6.01
N GLN A 365 -27.57 15.49 5.90
CA GLN A 365 -26.89 14.33 5.31
C GLN A 365 -26.87 14.39 3.77
N VAL A 366 -27.83 15.12 3.18
CA VAL A 366 -27.94 15.28 1.73
C VAL A 366 -26.90 16.26 1.18
N ARG A 367 -26.49 17.23 1.99
CA ARG A 367 -25.51 18.25 1.59
C ARG A 367 -24.13 17.64 1.47
N ARG A 368 -23.63 17.56 0.24
CA ARG A 368 -22.34 16.93 -0.06
C ARG A 368 -21.79 17.39 -1.40
N VAL A 369 -20.53 17.08 -1.65
CA VAL A 369 -19.90 17.15 -2.96
C VAL A 369 -19.44 15.75 -3.34
N GLU A 370 -19.93 15.23 -4.45
CA GLU A 370 -19.40 14.00 -5.04
C GLU A 370 -18.36 14.36 -6.10
N TYR A 371 -17.32 13.55 -6.23
CA TYR A 371 -16.32 13.73 -7.27
C TYR A 371 -15.94 12.41 -7.93
N THR A 372 -15.53 12.50 -9.20
CA THR A 372 -14.97 11.38 -9.96
C THR A 372 -13.70 11.85 -10.67
N ILE A 373 -12.57 11.23 -10.34
CA ILE A 373 -11.27 11.44 -10.98
C ILE A 373 -11.09 10.33 -12.00
N ARG A 374 -11.07 10.66 -13.30
CA ARG A 374 -10.73 9.74 -14.38
C ARG A 374 -9.28 9.92 -14.78
N PHE A 375 -8.61 8.80 -15.01
CA PHE A 375 -7.20 8.77 -15.34
C PHE A 375 -6.86 7.56 -16.19
N GLN A 376 -5.74 7.66 -16.88
CA GLN A 376 -5.10 6.56 -17.58
C GLN A 376 -3.80 6.21 -16.85
N ARG A 377 -3.39 4.95 -16.92
CA ARG A 377 -2.11 4.51 -16.35
C ARG A 377 -1.35 3.66 -17.35
N GLN A 378 -0.08 4.00 -17.53
CA GLN A 378 0.89 3.16 -18.24
C GLN A 378 1.63 2.26 -17.24
N ALA A 379 1.82 1.00 -17.62
CA ALA A 379 2.58 0.05 -16.81
C ALA A 379 4.00 0.54 -16.57
N SER A 380 4.47 0.45 -15.32
CA SER A 380 5.78 1.01 -14.91
C SER A 380 6.78 -0.03 -14.40
N GLY A 381 6.50 -1.33 -14.60
CA GLY A 381 7.38 -2.45 -14.30
C GLY A 381 6.90 -3.34 -13.13
N ILE A 382 7.56 -4.48 -12.96
CA ILE A 382 7.12 -5.56 -12.05
C ILE A 382 7.06 -5.11 -10.59
N GLU A 383 8.00 -4.30 -10.12
CA GLU A 383 8.02 -3.86 -8.71
C GLU A 383 6.88 -2.90 -8.38
N ASP A 384 6.53 -2.01 -9.31
CA ASP A 384 5.33 -1.19 -9.19
C ASP A 384 4.06 -2.06 -9.21
N SER A 385 3.99 -3.04 -10.12
CA SER A 385 2.87 -3.97 -10.14
C SER A 385 2.76 -4.80 -8.86
N ARG A 386 3.88 -5.18 -8.24
CA ARG A 386 3.93 -5.89 -6.95
C ARG A 386 3.43 -5.03 -5.80
N PHE A 387 3.75 -3.73 -5.81
CA PHE A 387 3.23 -2.77 -4.84
C PHE A 387 1.72 -2.55 -5.03
N LEU A 388 1.27 -2.33 -6.27
CA LEU A 388 -0.14 -2.14 -6.60
C LEU A 388 -0.97 -3.38 -6.30
N LEU A 389 -0.47 -4.59 -6.53
CA LEU A 389 -1.16 -5.84 -6.19
C LEU A 389 -1.59 -5.90 -4.71
N LYS A 390 -0.77 -5.33 -3.81
CA LYS A 390 -1.05 -5.31 -2.36
C LYS A 390 -2.02 -4.19 -1.96
N ASN A 391 -1.93 -3.04 -2.61
CA ASN A 391 -2.58 -1.81 -2.15
C ASN A 391 -3.80 -1.42 -2.99
N ARG A 392 -3.71 -1.57 -4.32
CA ARG A 392 -4.69 -1.15 -5.33
C ARG A 392 -4.69 -2.10 -6.53
N PRO A 393 -5.06 -3.39 -6.36
CA PRO A 393 -5.04 -4.35 -7.46
C PRO A 393 -6.06 -4.02 -8.56
N ASP A 394 -7.05 -3.18 -8.26
CA ASP A 394 -8.07 -2.68 -9.18
C ASP A 394 -7.51 -1.79 -10.30
N VAL A 395 -6.31 -1.21 -10.13
CA VAL A 395 -5.67 -0.34 -11.15
C VAL A 395 -4.66 -1.07 -12.03
N LEU A 396 -4.47 -2.37 -11.81
CA LEU A 396 -3.57 -3.20 -12.59
C LEU A 396 -4.25 -3.67 -13.87
N SER A 397 -3.52 -3.59 -14.99
CA SER A 397 -3.96 -4.20 -16.24
C SER A 397 -3.81 -5.72 -16.20
N LEU A 398 -4.56 -6.42 -17.05
CA LEU A 398 -4.44 -7.87 -17.18
C LEU A 398 -3.03 -8.30 -17.62
N GLU A 399 -2.38 -7.48 -18.47
CA GLU A 399 -0.98 -7.67 -18.86
C GLU A 399 -0.04 -7.61 -17.65
N GLU A 400 -0.22 -6.64 -16.76
CA GLU A 400 0.60 -6.55 -15.54
C GLU A 400 0.34 -7.72 -14.58
N PHE A 401 -0.90 -8.20 -14.46
CA PHE A 401 -1.19 -9.42 -13.71
C PHE A 401 -0.41 -10.61 -14.27
N PHE A 402 -0.40 -10.81 -15.58
CA PHE A 402 0.27 -11.96 -16.19
C PHE A 402 1.79 -11.83 -16.15
N ALA A 403 2.32 -10.62 -16.36
CA ALA A 403 3.75 -10.34 -16.22
C ALA A 403 4.22 -10.55 -14.77
N LEU A 404 3.44 -10.08 -13.79
CA LEU A 404 3.73 -10.27 -12.37
C LEU A 404 3.64 -11.75 -11.98
N ALA A 405 2.61 -12.48 -12.44
CA ALA A 405 2.50 -13.92 -12.21
C ALA A 405 3.74 -14.66 -12.75
N SER A 406 4.16 -14.32 -13.97
CA SER A 406 5.32 -14.90 -14.63
C SER A 406 6.66 -14.57 -13.95
N SER A 407 6.69 -13.55 -13.09
CA SER A 407 7.87 -13.25 -12.25
C SER A 407 8.06 -14.24 -11.09
N TYR A 408 7.03 -15.02 -10.76
CA TYR A 408 7.11 -16.06 -9.74
C TYR A 408 7.39 -17.44 -10.35
N PRO A 409 8.02 -18.37 -9.61
CA PRO A 409 8.15 -19.77 -10.03
C PRO A 409 6.80 -20.36 -10.43
N LYS A 410 6.73 -20.97 -11.62
CA LYS A 410 5.50 -21.56 -12.14
C LYS A 410 4.93 -22.58 -11.14
N GLY A 411 3.67 -22.36 -10.75
CA GLY A 411 2.96 -23.17 -9.76
C GLY A 411 3.12 -22.72 -8.31
N SER A 412 3.98 -21.75 -7.96
CA SER A 412 4.04 -21.26 -6.57
C SER A 412 2.70 -20.68 -6.10
N THR A 413 2.54 -20.52 -4.79
CA THR A 413 1.35 -19.88 -4.21
C THR A 413 1.06 -18.52 -4.83
N GLU A 414 2.08 -17.67 -4.96
CA GLU A 414 1.96 -16.33 -5.56
C GLU A 414 1.58 -16.39 -7.04
N PHE A 415 2.19 -17.31 -7.80
CA PHE A 415 1.83 -17.53 -9.19
C PHE A 415 0.34 -17.89 -9.30
N ASN A 416 -0.14 -18.81 -8.46
CA ASN A 416 -1.53 -19.26 -8.48
C ASN A 416 -2.50 -18.16 -8.04
N ASP A 417 -2.16 -17.43 -6.97
CA ASP A 417 -3.01 -16.38 -6.39
C ASP A 417 -3.17 -15.18 -7.31
N VAL A 418 -2.12 -14.82 -8.06
CA VAL A 418 -2.17 -13.71 -9.01
C VAL A 418 -3.13 -14.03 -10.17
N TYR A 419 -3.10 -15.24 -10.72
CA TYR A 419 -4.06 -15.64 -11.76
C TYR A 419 -5.50 -15.74 -11.23
N ASP A 420 -5.70 -16.31 -10.02
CA ASP A 420 -7.02 -16.36 -9.39
C ASP A 420 -7.60 -14.95 -9.12
N LEU A 421 -6.76 -14.02 -8.63
CA LEU A 421 -7.17 -12.64 -8.44
C LEU A 421 -7.46 -11.93 -9.78
N ALA A 422 -6.65 -12.17 -10.82
CA ALA A 422 -6.92 -11.62 -12.14
C ALA A 422 -8.30 -12.05 -12.67
N ALA A 423 -8.66 -13.34 -12.56
CA ALA A 423 -9.99 -13.80 -12.98
C ALA A 423 -11.14 -13.17 -12.17
N ARG A 424 -10.93 -12.86 -10.88
CA ARG A 424 -11.94 -12.16 -10.06
C ARG A 424 -12.14 -10.70 -10.47
N LEU A 425 -11.06 -10.01 -10.84
CA LEU A 425 -11.11 -8.60 -11.26
C LEU A 425 -11.52 -8.43 -12.72
N PHE A 426 -11.27 -9.45 -13.55
CA PHE A 426 -11.63 -9.50 -14.96
C PHE A 426 -12.54 -10.70 -15.27
N PRO A 427 -13.73 -10.80 -14.66
CA PRO A 427 -14.60 -11.98 -14.77
C PRO A 427 -15.15 -12.21 -16.18
N ASN A 428 -15.08 -11.19 -17.05
CA ASN A 428 -15.52 -11.25 -18.43
C ASN A 428 -14.37 -11.49 -19.43
N SER A 429 -13.11 -11.55 -18.97
CA SER A 429 -11.96 -11.87 -19.83
C SER A 429 -11.80 -13.39 -19.95
N PRO A 430 -11.89 -13.94 -21.18
CA PRO A 430 -11.58 -15.34 -21.42
C PRO A 430 -10.15 -15.68 -20.98
N GLU A 431 -9.17 -14.83 -21.26
CA GLU A 431 -7.76 -15.06 -20.93
C GLU A 431 -7.56 -15.16 -19.41
N ALA A 432 -8.14 -14.24 -18.64
CA ALA A 432 -8.05 -14.25 -17.18
C ALA A 432 -8.64 -15.53 -16.60
N CYS A 433 -9.86 -15.88 -17.02
CA CYS A 433 -10.58 -17.05 -16.52
C CYS A 433 -9.93 -18.37 -16.97
N ILE A 434 -9.58 -18.50 -18.26
CA ILE A 434 -8.92 -19.72 -18.78
C ILE A 434 -7.59 -19.95 -18.07
N ASN A 435 -6.80 -18.90 -17.80
CA ASN A 435 -5.54 -19.02 -17.06
C ASN A 435 -5.75 -19.40 -15.59
N ALA A 436 -6.74 -18.82 -14.91
CA ALA A 436 -7.09 -19.21 -13.54
C ALA A 436 -7.58 -20.67 -13.47
N GLY A 437 -8.35 -21.11 -14.47
CA GLY A 437 -8.75 -22.51 -14.63
C GLY A 437 -7.55 -23.43 -14.85
N ALA A 438 -6.61 -23.04 -15.73
CA ALA A 438 -5.36 -23.76 -15.98
C ALA A 438 -4.57 -23.96 -14.67
N VAL A 439 -4.42 -22.89 -13.90
CA VAL A 439 -3.77 -22.89 -12.58
C VAL A 439 -4.49 -23.81 -11.59
N ALA A 440 -5.83 -23.78 -11.54
CA ALA A 440 -6.61 -24.64 -10.65
C ALA A 440 -6.40 -26.14 -10.92
N LEU A 441 -6.26 -26.53 -12.19
CA LEU A 441 -5.97 -27.92 -12.59
C LEU A 441 -4.66 -28.45 -12.01
N THR A 442 -3.64 -27.58 -11.84
CA THR A 442 -2.35 -27.98 -11.26
C THR A 442 -2.48 -28.47 -9.82
N ARG A 443 -3.52 -28.03 -9.09
CA ARG A 443 -3.82 -28.46 -7.72
C ARG A 443 -4.95 -29.50 -7.65
N LYS A 444 -5.40 -30.00 -8.81
CA LYS A 444 -6.59 -30.85 -8.95
C LYS A 444 -7.85 -30.25 -8.32
N ASP A 445 -7.93 -28.92 -8.28
CA ASP A 445 -9.11 -28.21 -7.84
C ASP A 445 -10.12 -28.15 -8.99
N LEU A 446 -10.80 -29.28 -9.21
CA LEU A 446 -11.73 -29.43 -10.33
C LEU A 446 -12.92 -28.48 -10.18
N GLN A 447 -13.36 -28.21 -8.96
CA GLN A 447 -14.46 -27.29 -8.71
C GLN A 447 -14.13 -25.86 -9.18
N ARG A 448 -12.94 -25.34 -8.84
CA ARG A 448 -12.51 -24.03 -9.34
C ARG A 448 -12.22 -24.07 -10.85
N ALA A 449 -11.65 -25.17 -11.35
CA ALA A 449 -11.40 -25.33 -12.78
C ALA A 449 -12.71 -25.24 -13.59
N HIS A 450 -13.77 -25.94 -13.19
CA HIS A 450 -15.10 -25.81 -13.80
C HIS A 450 -15.62 -24.38 -13.75
N LYS A 451 -15.59 -23.76 -12.57
CA LYS A 451 -16.07 -22.39 -12.38
C LYS A 451 -15.45 -21.42 -13.40
N TYR A 452 -14.16 -21.57 -13.69
CA TYR A 452 -13.44 -20.67 -14.58
C TYR A 452 -13.45 -21.11 -16.05
N LEU A 453 -13.51 -22.41 -16.36
CA LEU A 453 -13.40 -22.93 -17.72
C LEU A 453 -14.75 -23.16 -18.41
N ASP A 454 -15.78 -23.62 -17.69
CA ASP A 454 -17.07 -23.97 -18.28
C ASP A 454 -17.72 -22.82 -19.08
N PRO A 455 -17.70 -21.55 -18.61
CA PRO A 455 -18.25 -20.42 -19.38
C PRO A 455 -17.58 -20.22 -20.75
N TYR A 456 -16.36 -20.74 -20.92
CA TYR A 456 -15.51 -20.56 -22.10
C TYR A 456 -15.21 -21.87 -22.83
N ALA A 457 -15.90 -22.97 -22.50
CA ALA A 457 -15.63 -24.31 -23.04
C ALA A 457 -15.76 -24.43 -24.57
N ALA A 458 -16.49 -23.52 -25.22
CA ALA A 458 -16.64 -23.47 -26.67
C ALA A 458 -15.49 -22.75 -27.39
N LEU A 459 -14.60 -22.05 -26.65
CA LEU A 459 -13.48 -21.32 -27.25
C LEU A 459 -12.32 -22.27 -27.56
N PRO A 460 -11.75 -22.25 -28.78
CA PRO A 460 -10.60 -23.08 -29.14
C PRO A 460 -9.43 -22.94 -28.16
N GLN A 461 -9.19 -21.74 -27.64
CA GLN A 461 -8.12 -21.42 -26.70
C GLN A 461 -8.29 -22.12 -25.33
N ALA A 462 -9.52 -22.46 -24.94
CA ALA A 462 -9.80 -23.20 -23.70
C ALA A 462 -9.60 -24.72 -23.84
N SER A 463 -9.56 -25.24 -25.07
CA SER A 463 -9.64 -26.68 -25.37
C SER A 463 -8.56 -27.51 -24.68
N CYS A 464 -7.34 -27.00 -24.56
CA CYS A 464 -6.28 -27.74 -23.89
C CYS A 464 -6.59 -27.95 -22.40
N ASN A 465 -7.00 -26.89 -21.71
CA ASN A 465 -7.32 -26.94 -20.28
C ASN A 465 -8.63 -27.71 -20.02
N MET A 466 -9.65 -27.60 -20.91
CA MET A 466 -10.86 -28.45 -20.87
C MET A 466 -10.54 -29.93 -21.03
N GLY A 467 -9.62 -30.28 -21.93
CA GLY A 467 -9.16 -31.64 -22.11
C GLY A 467 -8.46 -32.19 -20.86
N LEU A 468 -7.63 -31.37 -20.20
CA LEU A 468 -6.98 -31.73 -18.94
C LEU A 468 -7.98 -31.86 -17.78
N LEU A 469 -9.02 -31.01 -17.73
CA LEU A 469 -10.11 -31.12 -16.75
C LEU A 469 -10.80 -32.48 -16.85
N HIS A 470 -11.29 -32.83 -18.05
CA HIS A 470 -11.96 -34.12 -18.27
C HIS A 470 -11.03 -35.32 -18.06
N LEU A 471 -9.74 -35.19 -18.38
CA LEU A 471 -8.74 -36.21 -18.07
C LEU A 471 -8.65 -36.47 -16.56
N LEU A 472 -8.64 -35.41 -15.73
CA LEU A 472 -8.59 -35.52 -14.28
C LEU A 472 -9.90 -36.06 -13.68
N GLU A 473 -11.04 -35.80 -14.31
CA GLU A 473 -12.34 -36.40 -13.95
C GLU A 473 -12.48 -37.87 -14.38
N GLY A 474 -11.57 -38.38 -15.20
CA GLY A 474 -11.64 -39.72 -15.78
C GLY A 474 -12.56 -39.84 -17.01
N ASN A 475 -13.07 -38.73 -17.54
CA ASN A 475 -13.87 -38.70 -18.76
C ASN A 475 -12.96 -38.72 -20.00
N ARG A 476 -12.45 -39.92 -20.33
CA ARG A 476 -11.45 -40.13 -21.39
C ARG A 476 -11.94 -39.72 -22.78
N GLU A 477 -13.20 -40.00 -23.10
CA GLU A 477 -13.79 -39.67 -24.41
C GLU A 477 -13.81 -38.16 -24.62
N LYS A 478 -14.32 -37.40 -23.65
CA LYS A 478 -14.33 -35.93 -23.74
C LYS A 478 -12.91 -35.36 -23.73
N ALA A 479 -12.02 -35.92 -22.90
CA ALA A 479 -10.63 -35.51 -22.86
C ALA A 479 -9.95 -35.66 -24.24
N GLU A 480 -10.16 -36.78 -24.93
CA GLU A 480 -9.59 -36.99 -26.28
C GLU A 480 -10.11 -35.96 -27.28
N VAL A 481 -11.42 -35.67 -27.27
CA VAL A 481 -12.02 -34.68 -28.18
C VAL A 481 -11.39 -33.29 -27.99
N TYR A 482 -11.35 -32.80 -26.76
CA TYR A 482 -10.80 -31.47 -26.46
C TYR A 482 -9.29 -31.37 -26.70
N LEU A 483 -8.52 -32.40 -26.32
CA LEU A 483 -7.07 -32.42 -26.56
C LEU A 483 -6.74 -32.53 -28.06
N SER A 484 -7.56 -33.25 -28.84
CA SER A 484 -7.41 -33.33 -30.30
C SER A 484 -7.68 -31.98 -30.95
N LEU A 485 -8.74 -31.28 -30.51
CA LEU A 485 -9.04 -29.92 -30.97
C LEU A 485 -7.89 -28.95 -30.62
N ALA A 486 -7.38 -29.00 -29.39
CA ALA A 486 -6.24 -28.17 -28.97
C ALA A 486 -4.99 -28.43 -29.83
N LYS A 487 -4.67 -29.70 -30.09
CA LYS A 487 -3.55 -30.11 -30.95
C LYS A 487 -3.73 -29.60 -32.38
N ALA A 488 -4.93 -29.71 -32.95
CA ALA A 488 -5.24 -29.21 -34.29
C ALA A 488 -5.08 -27.67 -34.40
N ASN A 489 -5.30 -26.95 -33.29
CA ASN A 489 -5.07 -25.51 -33.19
C ASN A 489 -3.62 -25.13 -32.80
N GLY A 490 -2.68 -26.09 -32.81
CA GLY A 490 -1.26 -25.82 -32.56
C GLY A 490 -0.85 -25.65 -31.09
N VAL A 491 -1.71 -26.01 -30.13
CA VAL A 491 -1.38 -25.92 -28.70
C VAL A 491 -0.39 -27.03 -28.34
N THR A 492 0.90 -26.68 -28.24
CA THR A 492 2.01 -27.63 -28.10
C THR A 492 1.85 -28.66 -26.98
N PRO A 493 1.42 -28.28 -25.76
CA PRO A 493 1.30 -29.25 -24.66
C PRO A 493 0.20 -30.31 -24.87
N ALA A 494 -0.77 -30.06 -25.75
CA ALA A 494 -1.90 -30.96 -25.98
C ALA A 494 -1.46 -32.31 -26.57
N ALA A 495 -0.41 -32.34 -27.39
CA ALA A 495 0.10 -33.57 -27.98
C ALA A 495 0.62 -34.55 -26.91
N ALA A 496 1.41 -34.06 -25.96
CA ALA A 496 1.96 -34.88 -24.87
C ALA A 496 0.87 -35.37 -23.91
N ALA A 497 -0.14 -34.55 -23.60
CA ALA A 497 -1.28 -34.95 -22.80
C ALA A 497 -2.10 -36.06 -23.49
N LEU A 498 -2.29 -35.96 -24.81
CA LEU A 498 -3.03 -36.93 -25.61
C LEU A 498 -2.28 -38.27 -25.76
N GLU A 499 -0.95 -38.25 -25.92
CA GLU A 499 -0.12 -39.46 -25.87
C GLU A 499 -0.25 -40.16 -24.53
N TYR A 500 -0.20 -39.41 -23.42
CA TYR A 500 -0.39 -39.98 -22.10
C TYR A 500 -1.78 -40.61 -21.92
N LEU A 501 -2.84 -39.93 -22.36
CA LEU A 501 -4.20 -40.48 -22.35
C LEU A 501 -4.23 -41.85 -23.02
N LYS A 502 -3.64 -41.97 -24.22
CA LYS A 502 -3.61 -43.20 -25.03
C LYS A 502 -2.73 -44.30 -24.47
N SER A 503 -1.68 -43.94 -23.75
CA SER A 503 -0.75 -44.90 -23.13
C SER A 503 -1.34 -45.67 -21.94
N LYS A 504 -2.42 -45.15 -21.35
CA LYS A 504 -3.14 -45.82 -20.27
C LYS A 504 -4.33 -46.59 -20.85
N PRO A 505 -4.49 -47.89 -20.52
CA PRO A 505 -5.63 -48.69 -20.98
C PRO A 505 -6.96 -48.11 -20.49
#